data_AF-A0A2D4HAQ0-F1
#
_entry.id   AF-A0A2D4HAQ0-F1
#
_cell.length_a   1.000
_cell.length_b   1.000
_cell.length_c   1.000
_cell.angle_alpha   90.00
_cell.angle_beta   90.00
_cell.angle_gamma   90.00
#
_symmetry.space_group_name_H-M   'P 1'
#
loop_
_entity.id
_entity.type
_entity.pdbx_description
1 polymer ?
#
loop_
_entity_poly.entity_id
_entity_poly.type
_entity_poly.pdbx_seq_one_letter_code
_entity_poly.pdbx_strand_id
1 'polypeptide(L)'
;MCMGSSLPYLQLICPVVRCVGNLLAEDKANNDELIIKEECLLKALFVFMQYFLPKHTFVVSECLWLLNNLTVHSTTFCSALLSLEVFSDLLKLFCSYQVISLLVLTVLCNIAAKGAAYCEILHQKAVLPSLVNILLVSDVQVVSQDLELLHLIFFYWPKAAIDFVNHSGLHALQQHQNNLHLQEQVKVLIQTVSQITAVPQNKPLAT
;
A
#
# COMPACT_ATOMS: atom_id res chain seq x y z
N MET A 1 -18.23 -26.90 -16.19
CA MET A 1 -18.11 -25.88 -17.24
C MET A 1 -19.38 -25.04 -17.21
N CYS A 2 -19.32 -23.84 -16.63
CA CYS A 2 -20.34 -22.81 -16.84
C CYS A 2 -19.62 -21.61 -17.48
N MET A 3 -19.49 -21.64 -18.80
CA MET A 3 -19.18 -20.44 -19.58
C MET A 3 -20.48 -19.69 -19.84
N GLY A 4 -20.42 -18.35 -19.76
CA GLY A 4 -21.25 -17.51 -20.61
C GLY A 4 -22.54 -16.96 -20.02
N SER A 5 -22.44 -16.11 -19.02
CA SER A 5 -23.34 -14.95 -18.91
C SER A 5 -22.58 -13.80 -18.26
N SER A 6 -21.77 -13.09 -19.03
CA SER A 6 -21.31 -11.76 -18.64
C SER A 6 -22.56 -10.89 -18.48
N LEU A 7 -22.95 -10.61 -17.24
CA LEU A 7 -24.06 -9.72 -16.94
C LEU A 7 -23.74 -8.36 -17.60
N PRO A 8 -24.57 -7.82 -18.51
CA PRO A 8 -24.26 -6.59 -19.25
C PRO A 8 -24.01 -5.39 -18.31
N TYR A 9 -24.59 -5.41 -17.11
CA TYR A 9 -24.38 -4.41 -16.07
C TYR A 9 -22.96 -4.39 -15.50
N LEU A 10 -22.24 -5.53 -15.55
CA LEU A 10 -20.86 -5.61 -15.06
C LEU A 10 -19.91 -4.72 -15.88
N GLN A 11 -20.21 -4.52 -17.16
CA GLN A 11 -19.47 -3.62 -18.05
C GLN A 11 -19.70 -2.15 -17.71
N LEU A 12 -20.77 -1.81 -17.01
CA LEU A 12 -21.06 -0.44 -16.56
C LEU A 12 -20.39 -0.11 -15.23
N ILE A 13 -19.94 -1.10 -14.46
CA ILE A 13 -19.31 -0.87 -13.16
C ILE A 13 -17.99 -0.11 -13.33
N CYS A 14 -17.10 -0.55 -14.23
CA CYS A 14 -15.82 0.12 -14.47
C CYS A 14 -15.97 1.59 -14.89
N PRO A 15 -16.80 1.96 -15.89
CA PRO A 15 -16.97 3.36 -16.26
C PRO A 15 -17.60 4.17 -15.13
N VAL A 16 -18.53 3.62 -14.35
CA VAL A 16 -19.08 4.34 -13.17
C VAL A 16 -18.01 4.59 -12.12
N VAL A 17 -17.22 3.58 -11.75
CA VAL A 17 -16.11 3.73 -10.79
C VAL A 17 -15.09 4.76 -11.28
N ARG A 18 -14.73 4.73 -12.57
CA ARG A 18 -13.85 5.73 -13.18
C ARG A 18 -14.44 7.13 -13.17
N CYS A 19 -15.73 7.29 -13.51
CA CYS A 19 -16.41 8.58 -13.48
C CYS A 19 -16.44 9.17 -12.07
N VAL A 20 -16.75 8.35 -11.06
CA VAL A 20 -16.69 8.76 -9.66
C VAL A 20 -15.27 9.19 -9.28
N GLY A 21 -14.25 8.43 -9.69
CA GLY A 21 -12.86 8.80 -9.43
C GLY A 21 -12.40 10.10 -10.02
N ASN A 22 -12.75 10.34 -11.27
CA ASN A 22 -12.41 11.58 -11.94
C ASN A 22 -13.13 12.77 -11.28
N LEU A 23 -14.42 12.61 -10.95
CA LEU A 23 -15.20 13.67 -10.30
C LEU A 23 -14.62 14.05 -8.93
N LEU A 24 -14.21 13.06 -8.13
CA LEU A 24 -13.70 13.28 -6.78
C LEU A 24 -12.25 13.79 -6.74
N ALA A 25 -11.46 13.55 -7.79
CA ALA A 25 -10.10 14.07 -7.90
C ALA A 25 -10.06 15.59 -8.19
N GLU A 26 -11.12 16.14 -8.77
CA GLU A 26 -11.21 17.55 -9.20
C GLU A 26 -11.75 18.49 -8.10
N ASP A 27 -12.43 17.97 -7.08
CA ASP A 27 -13.13 18.80 -6.10
C ASP A 27 -12.24 19.16 -4.89
N LYS A 28 -11.94 20.45 -4.75
CA LYS A 28 -11.23 21.04 -3.59
C LYS A 28 -12.24 21.72 -2.67
N ALA A 29 -13.10 20.96 -2.02
CA ALA A 29 -14.06 21.52 -1.07
C ALA A 29 -13.49 21.56 0.36
N ASN A 30 -13.83 22.63 1.11
CA ASN A 30 -13.34 22.91 2.47
C ASN A 30 -14.02 22.04 3.56
N ASN A 31 -13.21 21.74 4.59
CA ASN A 31 -13.46 21.43 6.01
C ASN A 31 -14.69 20.59 6.46
N ASP A 32 -14.37 19.52 7.21
CA ASP A 32 -15.17 18.65 8.09
C ASP A 32 -16.33 17.83 7.49
N GLU A 33 -17.26 18.43 6.73
CA GLU A 33 -18.31 17.63 6.06
C GLU A 33 -17.72 16.68 4.99
N LEU A 34 -16.56 17.06 4.44
CA LEU A 34 -15.83 16.25 3.47
C LEU A 34 -15.32 14.96 4.10
N ILE A 35 -14.79 15.00 5.33
CA ILE A 35 -14.18 13.84 6.01
C ILE A 35 -15.21 12.72 6.19
N ILE A 36 -16.44 13.06 6.60
CA ILE A 36 -17.53 12.08 6.77
C ILE A 36 -17.89 11.44 5.41
N LYS A 37 -17.88 12.23 4.33
CA LYS A 37 -18.15 11.73 2.96
C LYS A 37 -17.01 10.82 2.46
N GLU A 38 -15.76 11.17 2.74
CA GLU A 38 -14.58 10.38 2.40
C GLU A 38 -14.59 9.02 3.12
N GLU A 39 -14.83 9.00 4.43
CA GLU A 39 -14.91 7.76 5.19
C GLU A 39 -16.05 6.85 4.70
N CYS A 40 -17.23 7.42 4.44
CA CYS A 40 -18.36 6.66 3.90
C CYS A 40 -18.04 6.07 2.53
N LEU A 41 -17.39 6.84 1.66
CA LEU A 41 -16.94 6.36 0.35
C LEU A 41 -15.93 5.22 0.50
N LEU A 42 -14.91 5.39 1.35
CA LEU A 42 -13.91 4.35 1.59
C LEU A 42 -14.59 3.07 2.10
N LYS A 43 -15.44 3.15 3.13
CA LYS A 43 -16.21 2.00 3.64
C LYS A 43 -17.01 1.32 2.53
N ALA A 44 -17.71 2.09 1.70
CA ALA A 44 -18.49 1.55 0.58
C ALA A 44 -17.60 0.85 -0.45
N LEU A 45 -16.44 1.43 -0.80
CA LEU A 45 -15.47 0.82 -1.70
C LEU A 45 -14.94 -0.50 -1.16
N PHE A 46 -14.63 -0.60 0.13
CA PHE A 46 -14.15 -1.84 0.73
C PHE A 46 -15.23 -2.93 0.76
N VAL A 47 -16.48 -2.59 1.10
CA VAL A 47 -17.61 -3.52 1.01
C VAL A 47 -17.78 -4.03 -0.43
N PHE A 48 -17.67 -3.12 -1.41
CA PHE A 48 -17.77 -3.47 -2.82
C PHE A 48 -16.63 -4.38 -3.28
N MET A 49 -15.38 -4.05 -2.93
CA MET A 49 -14.21 -4.87 -3.23
C MET A 49 -14.32 -6.27 -2.62
N GLN A 50 -14.70 -6.38 -1.35
CA GLN A 50 -14.87 -7.67 -0.69
C GLN A 50 -15.93 -8.55 -1.37
N TYR A 51 -17.05 -7.94 -1.79
CA TYR A 51 -18.10 -8.66 -2.50
C TYR A 51 -17.65 -9.18 -3.88
N PHE A 52 -16.84 -8.38 -4.60
CA PHE A 52 -16.38 -8.71 -5.95
C PHE A 52 -15.08 -9.51 -6.01
N LEU A 53 -14.28 -9.55 -4.94
CA LEU A 53 -13.00 -10.26 -4.90
C LEU A 53 -13.09 -11.73 -5.37
N PRO A 54 -14.04 -12.56 -4.91
CA PRO A 54 -14.13 -13.94 -5.37
C PRO A 54 -14.80 -14.11 -6.74
N LYS A 55 -15.35 -13.05 -7.34
CA LYS A 55 -16.21 -13.12 -8.55
C LYS A 55 -15.57 -12.46 -9.76
N HIS A 56 -15.06 -11.25 -9.59
CA HIS A 56 -14.69 -10.33 -10.65
C HIS A 56 -13.52 -9.44 -10.20
N THR A 57 -12.30 -9.98 -10.25
CA THR A 57 -11.07 -9.29 -9.82
C THR A 57 -10.83 -7.96 -10.53
N PHE A 58 -11.26 -7.83 -11.79
CA PHE A 58 -11.15 -6.57 -12.53
C PHE A 58 -11.94 -5.43 -11.85
N VAL A 59 -13.07 -5.71 -11.19
CA VAL A 59 -13.83 -4.69 -10.44
C VAL A 59 -13.03 -4.24 -9.23
N VAL A 60 -12.38 -5.16 -8.53
CA VAL A 60 -11.49 -4.84 -7.41
C VAL A 60 -10.32 -3.99 -7.90
N SER A 61 -9.73 -4.31 -9.05
CA SER A 61 -8.67 -3.51 -9.65
C SER A 61 -9.12 -2.07 -9.96
N GLU A 62 -10.35 -1.87 -10.45
CA GLU A 62 -10.89 -0.51 -10.67
C GLU A 62 -11.12 0.26 -9.37
N CYS A 63 -11.59 -0.41 -8.31
CA CYS A 63 -11.73 0.21 -7.00
C CYS A 63 -10.37 0.60 -6.39
N LEU A 64 -9.34 -0.23 -6.56
CA LEU A 64 -7.98 0.08 -6.12
C LEU A 64 -7.35 1.18 -6.97
N TRP A 65 -7.63 1.21 -8.28
CA TRP A 65 -7.22 2.30 -9.16
C TRP A 65 -7.85 3.64 -8.72
N LEU A 66 -9.14 3.63 -8.39
CA LEU A 66 -9.81 4.77 -7.76
C LEU A 66 -9.10 5.16 -6.46
N LEU A 67 -8.85 4.20 -5.57
CA LEU A 67 -8.17 4.48 -4.30
C LEU A 67 -6.80 5.11 -4.49
N ASN A 68 -6.02 4.64 -5.47
CA ASN A 68 -4.73 5.23 -5.85
C ASN A 68 -4.88 6.71 -6.23
N ASN A 69 -5.87 7.04 -7.06
CA ASN A 69 -6.12 8.43 -7.45
C ASN A 69 -6.56 9.30 -6.27
N LEU A 70 -7.33 8.75 -5.33
CA LEU A 70 -7.73 9.49 -4.14
C LEU A 70 -6.54 9.76 -3.20
N THR A 71 -5.55 8.86 -3.13
CA THR A 71 -4.40 9.01 -2.22
C THR A 71 -3.22 9.79 -2.81
N VAL A 72 -3.10 9.88 -4.14
CA VAL A 72 -1.92 10.48 -4.81
C VAL A 72 -1.60 11.89 -4.33
N HIS A 73 -2.61 12.76 -4.13
CA HIS A 73 -2.42 14.15 -3.70
C HIS A 73 -3.18 14.52 -2.42
N SER A 74 -4.11 13.71 -1.93
CA SER A 74 -4.92 14.05 -0.74
C SER A 74 -4.36 13.45 0.55
N THR A 75 -3.96 14.32 1.48
CA THR A 75 -3.65 13.93 2.88
C THR A 75 -4.90 13.51 3.65
N THR A 76 -6.08 14.05 3.29
CA THR A 76 -7.35 13.75 3.96
C THR A 76 -7.76 12.29 3.69
N PHE A 77 -7.77 11.87 2.43
CA PHE A 77 -8.03 10.47 2.07
C PHE A 77 -6.99 9.51 2.64
N CYS A 78 -5.72 9.89 2.67
CA CYS A 78 -4.67 9.07 3.30
C CYS A 78 -4.95 8.91 4.81
N SER A 79 -5.28 9.99 5.50
CA SER A 79 -5.57 9.97 6.94
C SER A 79 -6.84 9.17 7.24
N ALA A 80 -7.91 9.36 6.47
CA ALA A 80 -9.15 8.62 6.61
C ALA A 80 -8.94 7.12 6.34
N LEU A 81 -8.21 6.76 5.28
CA LEU A 81 -7.89 5.35 5.01
C LEU A 81 -7.12 4.69 6.17
N LEU A 82 -6.15 5.40 6.75
CA LEU A 82 -5.36 4.91 7.88
C LEU A 82 -6.17 4.87 9.19
N SER A 83 -7.13 5.76 9.40
CA SER A 83 -7.96 5.77 10.62
C SER A 83 -8.99 4.63 10.64
N LEU A 84 -9.46 4.22 9.47
CA LEU A 84 -10.49 3.20 9.34
C LEU A 84 -9.97 1.78 9.57
N GLU A 85 -10.84 0.92 10.11
CA GLU A 85 -10.57 -0.52 10.31
C GLU A 85 -10.36 -1.27 8.98
N VAL A 86 -10.89 -0.72 7.88
CA VAL A 86 -10.76 -1.26 6.52
C VAL A 86 -9.32 -1.25 6.00
N PHE A 87 -8.40 -0.51 6.64
CA PHE A 87 -6.97 -0.59 6.31
C PHE A 87 -6.44 -2.02 6.44
N SER A 88 -6.89 -2.76 7.46
CA SER A 88 -6.51 -4.15 7.62
C SER A 88 -7.02 -5.03 6.47
N ASP A 89 -8.19 -4.71 5.91
CA ASP A 89 -8.74 -5.39 4.75
C ASP A 89 -7.97 -5.08 3.47
N LEU A 90 -7.38 -3.88 3.36
CA LEU A 90 -6.47 -3.52 2.27
C LEU A 90 -5.23 -4.42 2.29
N LEU A 91 -4.62 -4.64 3.47
CA LEU A 91 -3.44 -5.51 3.58
C LEU A 91 -3.77 -6.97 3.27
N LYS A 92 -4.99 -7.45 3.59
CA LYS A 92 -5.43 -8.82 3.24
C LYS A 92 -5.52 -9.06 1.73
N LEU A 93 -5.54 -8.01 0.91
CA LEU A 93 -5.55 -8.13 -0.54
C LEU A 93 -4.18 -8.52 -1.11
N PHE A 94 -3.09 -8.40 -0.33
CA PHE A 94 -1.78 -8.88 -0.74
C PHE A 94 -1.78 -10.37 -1.07
N CYS A 95 -0.91 -10.75 -2.02
CA CYS A 95 -0.71 -12.13 -2.45
C CYS A 95 -1.97 -12.83 -3.01
N SER A 96 -3.08 -12.10 -3.22
CA SER A 96 -4.29 -12.64 -3.83
C SER A 96 -4.12 -12.77 -5.34
N TYR A 97 -3.77 -11.67 -6.01
CA TYR A 97 -3.51 -11.57 -7.44
C TYR A 97 -2.42 -10.52 -7.68
N GLN A 98 -1.53 -10.78 -8.63
CA GLN A 98 -0.41 -9.89 -8.96
C GLN A 98 -0.83 -8.42 -9.16
N VAL A 99 -1.83 -8.19 -10.03
CA VAL A 99 -2.34 -6.83 -10.31
C VAL A 99 -2.94 -6.15 -9.08
N ILE A 100 -3.57 -6.92 -8.19
CA ILE A 100 -4.16 -6.38 -6.95
C ILE A 100 -3.04 -6.00 -5.98
N SER A 101 -2.04 -6.86 -5.78
CA SER A 101 -0.88 -6.56 -4.95
C SER A 101 -0.15 -5.30 -5.42
N LEU A 102 0.07 -5.15 -6.73
CA LEU A 102 0.70 -3.96 -7.31
C LEU A 102 -0.09 -2.69 -6.96
N LEU A 103 -1.41 -2.68 -7.19
CA LEU A 103 -2.25 -1.52 -6.91
C LEU A 103 -2.31 -1.18 -5.41
N VAL A 104 -2.35 -2.18 -4.54
CA VAL A 104 -2.27 -1.95 -3.09
C VAL A 104 -0.93 -1.33 -2.71
N LEU A 105 0.19 -1.86 -3.21
CA LEU A 105 1.50 -1.29 -2.97
C LEU A 105 1.61 0.15 -3.50
N THR A 106 1.05 0.45 -4.67
CA THR A 106 1.01 1.82 -5.21
C THR A 106 0.25 2.77 -4.27
N VAL A 107 -0.92 2.35 -3.75
CA VAL A 107 -1.67 3.14 -2.75
C VAL A 107 -0.82 3.38 -1.50
N LEU A 108 -0.11 2.36 -1.01
CA LEU A 108 0.76 2.50 0.17
C LEU A 108 1.98 3.40 -0.11
N CYS A 109 2.55 3.36 -1.32
CA CYS A 109 3.60 4.29 -1.74
C CYS A 109 3.11 5.74 -1.70
N ASN A 110 1.89 6.03 -2.20
CA ASN A 110 1.31 7.36 -2.12
C ASN A 110 1.19 7.86 -0.68
N ILE A 111 0.83 6.98 0.25
CA ILE A 111 0.73 7.27 1.68
C ILE A 111 2.12 7.51 2.28
N ALA A 112 3.08 6.62 2.02
CA ALA A 112 4.45 6.73 2.53
C ALA A 112 5.13 8.02 2.03
N ALA A 113 4.88 8.41 0.78
CA ALA A 113 5.38 9.64 0.17
C ALA A 113 4.85 10.93 0.85
N LYS A 114 3.83 10.86 1.72
CA LYS A 114 3.40 12.01 2.54
C LYS A 114 4.36 12.33 3.68
N GLY A 115 5.33 11.45 3.96
CA GLY A 115 6.44 11.72 4.86
C GLY A 115 6.37 10.96 6.18
N ALA A 116 7.18 11.42 7.15
CA ALA A 116 7.51 10.69 8.37
C ALA A 116 6.30 10.27 9.20
N ALA A 117 5.33 11.17 9.43
CA ALA A 117 4.14 10.88 10.22
C ALA A 117 3.30 9.73 9.62
N TYR A 118 3.17 9.69 8.29
CA TYR A 118 2.43 8.63 7.61
C TYR A 118 3.22 7.32 7.59
N CYS A 119 4.54 7.35 7.44
CA CYS A 119 5.39 6.17 7.54
C CYS A 119 5.37 5.57 8.96
N GLU A 120 5.33 6.41 9.99
CA GLU A 120 5.16 5.97 11.38
C GLU A 120 3.80 5.29 11.59
N ILE A 121 2.70 5.86 11.08
CA ILE A 121 1.38 5.24 11.19
C ILE A 121 1.32 3.91 10.41
N LEU A 122 1.90 3.84 9.20
CA LEU A 122 2.00 2.61 8.42
C LEU A 122 2.74 1.51 9.20
N HIS A 123 3.83 1.89 9.89
CA HIS A 123 4.56 0.98 10.78
C HIS A 123 3.68 0.50 11.94
N GLN A 124 2.98 1.42 12.64
CA GLN A 124 2.06 1.08 13.74
C GLN A 124 0.90 0.17 13.29
N LYS A 125 0.48 0.28 12.03
CA LYS A 125 -0.54 -0.60 11.40
C LYS A 125 0.01 -1.96 10.95
N ALA A 126 1.21 -2.32 11.38
CA ALA A 126 1.86 -3.61 11.11
C ALA A 126 1.97 -3.93 9.60
N VAL A 127 2.34 -2.92 8.79
CA VAL A 127 2.58 -3.13 7.36
C VAL A 127 3.80 -4.02 7.10
N LEU A 128 4.87 -3.88 7.91
CA LEU A 128 6.17 -4.53 7.67
C LEU A 128 6.11 -6.06 7.54
N PRO A 129 5.42 -6.82 8.40
CA PRO A 129 5.25 -8.26 8.21
C PRO A 129 4.68 -8.63 6.84
N SER A 130 3.74 -7.84 6.33
CA SER A 130 3.14 -8.08 5.01
C SER A 130 4.14 -7.82 3.89
N LEU A 131 4.95 -6.76 3.99
CA LEU A 131 6.00 -6.44 3.03
C LEU A 131 7.09 -7.53 3.02
N VAL A 132 7.54 -7.98 4.19
CA VAL A 132 8.48 -9.10 4.29
C VAL A 132 7.90 -10.36 3.63
N ASN A 133 6.61 -10.66 3.84
CA ASN A 133 5.98 -11.79 3.18
C ASN A 133 5.98 -11.63 1.64
N ILE A 134 5.73 -10.42 1.12
CA ILE A 134 5.81 -10.15 -0.33
C ILE A 134 7.19 -10.47 -0.89
N LEU A 135 8.26 -10.02 -0.22
CA LEU A 135 9.63 -10.36 -0.59
C LEU A 135 9.85 -11.88 -0.67
N LEU A 136 9.21 -12.67 0.18
CA LEU A 136 9.43 -14.13 0.23
C LEU A 136 8.64 -14.91 -0.84
N VAL A 137 7.43 -14.47 -1.19
CA VAL A 137 6.48 -15.31 -1.95
C VAL A 137 6.01 -14.73 -3.28
N SER A 138 6.33 -13.47 -3.60
CA SER A 138 5.78 -12.79 -4.78
C SER A 138 6.73 -12.77 -5.97
N ASP A 139 6.18 -12.48 -7.16
CA ASP A 139 6.96 -12.32 -8.37
C ASP A 139 7.76 -11.01 -8.40
N VAL A 140 8.69 -10.94 -9.36
CA VAL A 140 9.66 -9.85 -9.50
C VAL A 140 9.00 -8.46 -9.61
N GLN A 141 7.83 -8.34 -10.25
CA GLN A 141 7.20 -7.03 -10.40
C GLN A 141 6.61 -6.54 -9.08
N VAL A 142 5.94 -7.43 -8.33
CA VAL A 142 5.39 -7.10 -7.02
C VAL A 142 6.51 -6.81 -6.03
N VAL A 143 7.58 -7.61 -6.05
CA VAL A 143 8.77 -7.38 -5.21
C VAL A 143 9.40 -6.02 -5.55
N SER A 144 9.55 -5.64 -6.82
CA SER A 144 10.13 -4.34 -7.19
C SER A 144 9.33 -3.17 -6.58
N GLN A 145 7.99 -3.23 -6.63
CA GLN A 145 7.14 -2.20 -6.04
C GLN A 145 7.21 -2.20 -4.51
N ASP A 146 7.36 -3.37 -3.89
CA ASP A 146 7.55 -3.51 -2.44
C ASP A 146 8.87 -2.90 -1.97
N LEU A 147 9.95 -3.10 -2.73
CA LEU A 147 11.25 -2.46 -2.46
C LEU A 147 11.15 -0.93 -2.51
N GLU A 148 10.34 -0.36 -3.42
CA GLU A 148 10.09 1.08 -3.47
C GLU A 148 9.38 1.58 -2.21
N LEU A 149 8.36 0.85 -1.74
CA LEU A 149 7.65 1.18 -0.50
C LEU A 149 8.58 1.10 0.71
N LEU A 150 9.39 0.03 0.83
CA LEU A 150 10.39 -0.11 1.89
C LEU A 150 11.41 1.02 1.87
N HIS A 151 11.84 1.45 0.67
CA HIS A 151 12.75 2.59 0.52
C HIS A 151 12.13 3.87 1.08
N LEU A 152 10.88 4.19 0.72
CA LEU A 152 10.18 5.37 1.25
C LEU A 152 10.01 5.30 2.77
N ILE A 153 9.62 4.14 3.31
CA ILE A 153 9.44 3.95 4.75
C ILE A 153 10.76 4.16 5.49
N PHE A 154 11.88 3.57 5.02
CA PHE A 154 13.18 3.75 5.69
C PHE A 154 13.76 5.15 5.49
N PHE A 155 13.46 5.80 4.37
CA PHE A 155 13.87 7.18 4.12
C PHE A 155 13.19 8.15 5.09
N TYR A 156 11.86 8.07 5.22
CA TYR A 156 11.10 9.00 6.06
C TYR A 156 11.02 8.58 7.53
N TRP A 157 11.09 7.28 7.83
CA TRP A 157 11.04 6.71 9.17
C TRP A 157 12.09 5.61 9.39
N PRO A 158 13.37 5.97 9.54
CA PRO A 158 14.47 5.00 9.63
C PRO A 158 14.32 3.95 10.74
N LYS A 159 13.61 4.28 11.83
CA LYS A 159 13.36 3.34 12.95
C LYS A 159 12.66 2.05 12.50
N ALA A 160 11.85 2.11 11.44
CA ALA A 160 11.20 0.92 10.86
C ALA A 160 12.21 -0.13 10.37
N ALA A 161 13.45 0.25 10.00
CA ALA A 161 14.46 -0.70 9.56
C ALA A 161 14.89 -1.69 10.66
N ILE A 162 14.83 -1.28 11.93
CA ILE A 162 15.15 -2.14 13.08
C ILE A 162 14.10 -3.24 13.19
N ASP A 163 12.83 -2.87 13.18
CA ASP A 163 11.74 -3.84 13.25
C ASP A 163 11.66 -4.69 11.99
N PHE A 164 11.99 -4.14 10.82
CA PHE A 164 12.12 -4.92 9.59
C PHE A 164 13.15 -6.05 9.74
N VAL A 165 14.30 -5.79 10.37
CA VAL A 165 15.29 -6.83 10.67
C VAL A 165 14.74 -7.85 11.67
N ASN A 166 14.03 -7.41 12.71
CA ASN A 166 13.39 -8.30 13.68
C ASN A 166 12.37 -9.25 13.02
N HIS A 167 11.75 -8.83 11.92
CA HIS A 167 10.84 -9.66 11.11
C HIS A 167 11.56 -10.48 10.03
N SER A 168 12.87 -10.70 10.12
CA SER A 168 13.68 -11.43 9.11
C SER A 168 13.74 -10.74 7.74
N GLY A 169 13.46 -9.44 7.67
CA GLY A 169 13.45 -8.69 6.41
C GLY A 169 14.81 -8.63 5.72
N LEU A 170 15.92 -8.60 6.47
CA LEU A 170 17.27 -8.64 5.87
C LEU A 170 17.52 -9.94 5.12
N HIS A 171 17.11 -11.07 5.68
CA HIS A 171 17.19 -12.37 5.01
C HIS A 171 16.30 -12.40 3.76
N ALA A 172 15.08 -11.84 3.84
CA ALA A 172 14.19 -11.75 2.68
C ALA A 172 14.79 -10.91 1.53
N LEU A 173 15.45 -9.78 1.83
CA LEU A 173 16.17 -9.00 0.82
C LEU A 173 17.32 -9.79 0.18
N GLN A 174 18.06 -10.55 0.98
CA GLN A 174 19.22 -11.32 0.50
C GLN A 174 18.85 -12.36 -0.56
N GLN A 175 17.64 -12.91 -0.53
CA GLN A 175 17.15 -13.85 -1.54
C GLN A 175 17.10 -13.25 -2.96
N HIS A 176 17.03 -11.93 -3.08
CA HIS A 176 16.93 -11.21 -4.35
C HIS A 176 18.25 -10.61 -4.86
N GLN A 177 19.37 -10.80 -4.14
CA GLN A 177 20.67 -10.19 -4.51
C GLN A 177 21.19 -10.57 -5.90
N ASN A 178 20.83 -11.75 -6.39
CA ASN A 178 21.24 -12.26 -7.69
C ASN A 178 20.22 -11.98 -8.79
N ASN A 179 19.09 -11.33 -8.48
CA ASN A 179 18.10 -10.96 -9.48
C ASN A 179 18.53 -9.67 -10.17
N LEU A 180 18.94 -9.77 -11.45
CA LEU A 180 19.42 -8.63 -12.23
C LEU A 180 18.45 -7.44 -12.31
N HIS A 181 17.14 -7.68 -12.21
CA HIS A 181 16.13 -6.61 -12.24
C HIS A 181 16.01 -5.86 -10.92
N LEU A 182 16.33 -6.52 -9.79
CA LEU A 182 16.13 -5.98 -8.45
C LEU A 182 17.45 -5.62 -7.74
N GLN A 183 18.58 -6.06 -8.29
CA GLN A 183 19.88 -6.06 -7.63
C GLN A 183 20.25 -4.69 -7.04
N GLU A 184 20.04 -3.61 -7.78
CA GLU A 184 20.38 -2.27 -7.31
C GLU A 184 19.48 -1.81 -6.15
N GLN A 185 18.16 -1.99 -6.27
CA GLN A 185 17.20 -1.66 -5.21
C GLN A 185 17.49 -2.46 -3.94
N VAL A 186 17.74 -3.77 -4.07
CA VAL A 186 18.07 -4.67 -2.96
C VAL A 186 19.37 -4.26 -2.29
N LYS A 187 20.42 -3.95 -3.07
CA LYS A 187 21.72 -3.53 -2.55
C LYS A 187 21.60 -2.23 -1.75
N VAL A 188 20.89 -1.23 -2.29
CA VAL A 188 20.64 0.04 -1.61
C VAL A 188 19.93 -0.21 -0.28
N LEU A 189 18.84 -0.99 -0.28
CA LEU A 189 18.10 -1.27 0.95
C LEU A 189 18.91 -2.03 2.00
N ILE A 190 19.72 -3.03 1.59
CA ILE A 190 20.62 -3.74 2.51
C ILE A 190 21.63 -2.78 3.14
N GLN A 191 22.21 -1.87 2.35
CA GLN A 191 23.13 -0.86 2.87
C GLN A 191 22.43 0.09 3.85
N THR A 192 21.26 0.60 3.49
CA THR A 192 20.43 1.47 4.35
C THR A 192 20.11 0.79 5.68
N VAL A 193 19.61 -0.45 5.66
CA VAL A 193 19.28 -1.21 6.87
C VAL A 193 20.53 -1.45 7.73
N SER A 194 21.66 -1.81 7.12
CA SER A 194 22.91 -2.05 7.84
C SER A 194 23.44 -0.78 8.51
N GLN A 195 23.37 0.37 7.84
CA GLN A 195 23.79 1.65 8.40
C GLN A 195 22.90 2.08 9.56
N ILE A 196 21.58 1.94 9.43
CA ILE A 196 20.64 2.33 10.49
C ILE A 196 20.81 1.45 11.73
N THR A 197 20.96 0.14 11.55
CA THR A 197 21.09 -0.82 12.67
C THR A 197 22.44 -0.76 13.38
N ALA A 198 23.48 -0.21 12.73
CA ALA A 198 24.80 -0.03 13.33
C ALA A 198 24.89 1.18 14.28
N VAL A 199 23.93 2.12 14.27
CA VAL A 199 23.96 3.31 15.14
C VAL A 199 23.45 2.96 16.55
N PRO A 200 24.25 3.16 17.63
CA PRO A 200 23.78 2.92 18.99
C PRO A 200 22.60 3.82 19.36
N GLN A 201 21.47 3.24 19.75
CA GLN A 201 20.23 3.96 20.09
C GLN A 201 20.27 4.75 21.43
N ASN A 202 21.44 4.88 22.08
CA ASN A 202 21.56 5.53 23.39
C ASN A 202 22.26 6.89 23.29
N LYS A 203 21.47 7.96 23.19
CA LYS A 203 21.81 9.23 23.81
C LYS A 203 20.58 9.74 24.58
N PRO A 204 20.55 9.61 25.92
CA PRO A 204 19.58 10.34 26.72
C PRO A 204 19.81 11.83 26.46
N LEU A 205 18.73 12.60 26.23
CA LEU A 205 18.81 14.06 26.36
C LEU A 205 19.24 14.35 27.80
N ALA A 206 20.48 14.82 27.95
CA ALA A 206 20.91 15.39 29.20
C ALA A 206 20.15 16.71 29.42
N THR A 207 19.34 16.71 30.49
CA THR A 207 18.83 17.83 31.31
C THR A 207 18.36 19.09 30.59
#